data_AF-S3XKE9-F1
#
_entry.id   AF-S3XKE9-F1
#
_cell.length_a   1.000
_cell.length_b   1.000
_cell.length_c   1.000
_cell.angle_alpha   90.00
_cell.angle_beta   90.00
_cell.angle_gamma   90.00
#
_symmetry.space_group_name_H-M   'P 1'
#
loop_
_entity.id
_entity.type
_entity.pdbx_description
1 polymer ?
#
loop_
_entity_poly.entity_id
_entity_poly.type
_entity_poly.pdbx_seq_one_letter_code
_entity_poly.pdbx_strand_id
1 'polypeptide(L)'
;MKRRQHIYLNETDIRVLNRIAKQKKESKSSVVRKLISVEKYTNTLKEIEIRNRLIGELVQELNHVGTNLNQIAYHLNADITNIKEAKNDLKKNMCKLQTQINDLKKEIKKLEIDIGVNHTKTPSEFLNKEENG
;
A
#
# COMPACT_ATOMS: atom_id res chain seq x y z
N MET A 1 -25.90 -14.65 -10.27
CA MET A 1 -25.62 -16.07 -10.64
C MET A 1 -24.59 -16.66 -9.68
N LYS A 2 -24.86 -17.79 -9.00
CA LYS A 2 -23.89 -18.41 -8.06
C LYS A 2 -22.86 -19.23 -8.86
N ARG A 3 -21.59 -18.81 -8.87
CA ARG A 3 -20.48 -19.55 -9.51
C ARG A 3 -20.16 -20.79 -8.69
N ARG A 4 -20.24 -21.98 -9.31
CA ARG A 4 -19.78 -23.24 -8.68
C ARG A 4 -18.27 -23.36 -8.83
N GLN A 5 -17.61 -23.79 -7.75
CA GLN A 5 -16.17 -24.00 -7.70
C GLN A 5 -15.92 -25.40 -7.12
N HIS A 6 -15.07 -26.16 -7.79
CA HIS A 6 -14.62 -27.47 -7.32
C HIS A 6 -13.29 -27.30 -6.60
N ILE A 7 -13.19 -27.84 -5.39
CA ILE A 7 -12.00 -27.77 -4.55
C ILE A 7 -11.59 -29.21 -4.25
N TYR A 8 -10.36 -29.55 -4.61
CA TYR A 8 -9.77 -30.86 -4.32
C TYR A 8 -9.10 -30.82 -2.97
N LEU A 9 -9.40 -31.82 -2.13
CA LEU A 9 -8.88 -31.95 -0.78
C LEU A 9 -8.33 -33.36 -0.63
N ASN A 10 -7.21 -33.52 0.09
CA ASN A 10 -6.71 -34.85 0.42
C ASN A 10 -7.55 -35.48 1.56
N GLU A 11 -7.33 -36.76 1.86
CA GLU A 11 -8.10 -37.45 2.90
C GLU A 11 -7.95 -36.82 4.29
N THR A 12 -6.77 -36.28 4.60
CA THR A 12 -6.50 -35.59 5.88
C THR A 12 -7.30 -34.29 5.97
N ASP A 13 -7.30 -33.48 4.92
CA ASP A 13 -8.08 -32.24 4.84
C ASP A 13 -9.58 -32.52 4.95
N ILE A 14 -10.07 -33.59 4.32
CA ILE A 14 -11.47 -34.03 4.41
C ILE A 14 -11.82 -34.41 5.86
N ARG A 15 -10.94 -35.15 6.55
CA ARG A 15 -11.14 -35.51 7.98
C ARG A 15 -11.25 -34.26 8.85
N VAL A 16 -10.35 -33.31 8.66
CA VAL A 16 -10.35 -32.03 9.40
C VAL A 16 -11.61 -31.22 9.10
N LEU A 17 -11.97 -31.08 7.83
CA LEU A 17 -13.16 -30.36 7.39
C LEU A 17 -14.44 -30.98 7.99
N ASN A 18 -14.54 -32.30 8.00
CA ASN A 18 -15.67 -33.01 8.61
C ASN A 18 -15.75 -32.73 10.12
N ARG A 19 -14.61 -32.74 10.83
CA ARG A 19 -14.56 -32.43 12.26
C ARG A 19 -15.05 -31.02 12.54
N ILE A 20 -14.53 -30.03 11.81
CA ILE A 20 -14.88 -28.62 11.96
C ILE A 20 -16.36 -28.38 11.63
N ALA A 21 -16.85 -28.96 10.53
CA ALA A 21 -18.24 -28.85 10.12
C ALA A 21 -19.20 -29.41 11.20
N LYS A 22 -18.87 -30.58 11.78
CA LYS A 22 -19.64 -31.19 12.87
C LYS A 22 -19.61 -30.33 14.14
N GLN A 23 -18.44 -29.84 14.54
CA GLN A 23 -18.29 -28.98 15.72
C GLN A 23 -19.07 -27.68 15.60
N LYS A 24 -19.05 -27.05 14.43
CA LYS A 24 -19.74 -25.77 14.19
C LYS A 24 -21.21 -25.92 13.79
N LYS A 25 -21.71 -27.15 13.61
CA LYS A 25 -23.05 -27.44 13.07
C LYS A 25 -23.33 -26.71 11.74
N GLU A 26 -22.33 -26.69 10.86
CA GLU A 26 -22.41 -26.02 9.56
C GLU A 26 -22.13 -27.00 8.41
N SER A 27 -22.61 -26.68 7.21
CA SER A 27 -22.24 -27.45 6.03
C SER A 27 -20.76 -27.27 5.69
N LYS A 28 -20.13 -28.31 5.13
CA LYS A 28 -18.72 -28.27 4.69
C LYS A 28 -18.45 -27.08 3.77
N SER A 29 -19.35 -26.81 2.82
CA SER A 29 -19.23 -25.66 1.91
C SER A 29 -19.34 -24.32 2.62
N SER A 30 -20.12 -24.20 3.71
CA SER A 30 -20.15 -22.99 4.54
C SER A 30 -18.79 -22.77 5.20
N VAL A 31 -18.25 -23.81 5.81
CA VAL A 31 -16.94 -23.78 6.46
C VAL A 31 -15.84 -23.39 5.47
N VAL A 32 -15.79 -24.02 4.30
CA VAL A 32 -14.79 -23.71 3.27
C VAL A 32 -14.90 -22.26 2.78
N ARG A 33 -16.11 -21.75 2.52
CA ARG A 33 -16.30 -20.34 2.13
C ARG A 33 -15.83 -19.38 3.21
N LYS A 34 -16.14 -19.66 4.48
CA LYS A 34 -15.67 -18.85 5.61
C LYS A 34 -14.16 -18.88 5.73
N LEU A 35 -13.52 -20.04 5.59
CA LEU A 35 -12.06 -20.17 5.62
C LEU A 35 -11.39 -19.36 4.51
N ILE A 36 -11.85 -19.50 3.26
CA ILE A 36 -11.34 -18.72 2.13
C ILE A 36 -11.52 -17.21 2.38
N SER A 37 -12.67 -16.82 2.93
CA SER A 37 -12.93 -15.42 3.25
C SER A 37 -11.97 -14.90 4.32
N VAL A 38 -11.77 -15.66 5.40
CA VAL A 38 -10.86 -15.29 6.51
C VAL A 38 -9.42 -15.22 6.04
N GLU A 39 -8.97 -16.16 5.21
CA GLU A 39 -7.63 -16.14 4.62
C GLU A 39 -7.41 -14.87 3.77
N LYS A 40 -8.37 -14.53 2.91
CA LYS A 40 -8.33 -13.27 2.13
C LYS A 40 -8.21 -12.05 3.04
N TYR A 41 -9.07 -11.96 4.06
CA TYR A 41 -9.00 -10.86 5.03
C TYR A 41 -7.64 -10.80 5.74
N THR A 42 -7.08 -11.95 6.11
CA THR A 42 -5.78 -12.04 6.78
C THR A 42 -4.65 -11.54 5.87
N ASN A 43 -4.68 -11.89 4.58
CA ASN A 43 -3.70 -11.42 3.61
C ASN A 43 -3.80 -9.91 3.39
N THR A 44 -5.02 -9.38 3.24
CA THR A 44 -5.24 -7.94 3.14
C THR A 44 -4.77 -7.20 4.39
N LEU A 45 -4.98 -7.77 5.59
CA LEU A 45 -4.50 -7.17 6.84
C LEU A 45 -2.97 -7.07 6.88
N LYS A 46 -2.26 -8.13 6.45
CA LYS A 46 -0.80 -8.12 6.34
C LYS A 46 -0.30 -7.07 5.34
N GLU A 47 -0.97 -6.93 4.20
CA GLU A 47 -0.62 -5.89 3.23
C GLU A 47 -0.82 -4.48 3.81
N ILE A 48 -1.90 -4.26 4.56
CA ILE A 48 -2.16 -2.98 5.24
C ILE A 48 -1.08 -2.69 6.28
N GLU A 49 -0.67 -3.70 7.06
CA GLU A 49 0.40 -3.56 8.07
C GLU A 49 1.73 -3.15 7.43
N ILE A 50 2.11 -3.79 6.32
CA ILE A 50 3.30 -3.43 5.55
C ILE A 50 3.19 -1.99 5.03
N ARG A 51 2.05 -1.61 4.46
CA ARG A 51 1.82 -0.23 3.97
C ARG A 51 1.92 0.80 5.09
N ASN A 52 1.33 0.53 6.25
CA ASN A 52 1.38 1.43 7.40
C ASN A 52 2.82 1.61 7.90
N ARG A 53 3.62 0.53 7.91
CA ARG A 53 5.04 0.63 8.24
C ARG A 53 5.80 1.54 7.27
N LEU A 54 5.60 1.35 5.96
CA LEU A 54 6.23 2.19 4.92
C LEU A 54 5.81 3.67 5.05
N ILE A 55 4.54 3.94 5.39
CA ILE A 55 4.07 5.30 5.66
C ILE A 55 4.78 5.89 6.89
N GLY A 56 4.95 5.09 7.96
CA GLY A 56 5.69 5.52 9.15
C GLY A 56 7.14 5.89 8.84
N GLU A 57 7.83 5.06 8.05
CA GLU A 57 9.20 5.33 7.59
C GLU A 57 9.25 6.61 6.72
N LEU A 58 8.30 6.79 5.80
CA LEU A 58 8.20 8.02 4.99
C LEU A 58 8.00 9.28 5.84
N VAL A 59 7.14 9.21 6.87
CA VAL A 59 6.91 10.34 7.78
C VAL A 59 8.18 10.71 8.55
N GLN A 60 8.99 9.72 8.94
CA GLN A 60 10.28 9.97 9.60
C GLN A 60 11.26 10.71 8.66
N GLU A 61 11.37 10.26 7.41
CA GLU A 61 12.21 10.94 6.41
C GLU A 61 11.74 12.38 6.13
N LEU A 62 10.42 12.60 6.05
CA LEU A 62 9.86 13.94 5.91
C LEU A 62 10.18 14.83 7.12
N ASN A 63 10.16 14.28 8.34
CA ASN A 63 10.58 15.01 9.54
C ASN A 63 12.07 15.37 9.51
N HIS A 64 12.93 14.48 9.02
CA HIS A 64 14.36 14.77 8.83
C HIS A 64 14.57 15.90 7.82
N VAL A 65 13.89 15.85 6.68
CA VAL A 65 13.93 16.93 5.67
C VAL A 65 13.42 18.25 6.26
N GLY A 66 12.30 18.22 6.97
CA GLY A 66 11.73 19.41 7.64
C GLY A 66 12.69 20.02 8.66
N THR A 67 13.38 19.20 9.45
CA THR A 67 14.39 19.65 10.41
C THR A 67 15.56 20.33 9.72
N ASN A 68 16.08 19.72 8.64
CA ASN A 68 17.17 20.29 7.85
C ASN A 68 16.77 21.63 7.21
N LEU A 69 15.55 21.71 6.68
CA LEU A 69 15.00 22.95 6.13
C LEU A 69 14.89 24.05 7.19
N ASN A 70 14.43 23.69 8.40
CA ASN A 70 14.32 24.63 9.50
C ASN A 70 15.70 25.16 9.94
N GLN A 71 16.72 24.30 9.97
CA GLN A 71 18.10 24.72 10.23
C GLN A 71 18.62 25.66 9.14
N ILE A 72 18.39 25.35 7.86
CA ILE A 72 18.76 26.25 6.75
C ILE A 72 18.07 27.61 6.91
N ALA A 73 16.76 27.62 7.21
CA ALA A 73 16.03 28.86 7.44
C ALA A 73 16.57 29.65 8.64
N TYR A 74 16.90 28.97 9.73
CA TYR A 74 17.52 29.59 10.91
C TYR A 74 18.87 30.23 10.57
N HIS A 75 19.76 29.51 9.89
CA HIS A 75 21.06 30.04 9.47
C HIS A 75 20.91 31.20 8.48
N LEU A 76 19.97 31.12 7.54
CA LEU A 76 19.67 32.25 6.65
C LEU A 76 19.21 33.47 7.43
N ASN A 77 18.29 33.29 8.38
CA ASN A 77 17.78 34.40 9.19
C ASN A 77 18.89 35.01 10.07
N ALA A 78 19.84 34.19 10.54
CA ALA A 78 20.99 34.65 11.32
C ALA A 78 22.09 35.31 10.45
N ASP A 79 22.30 34.84 9.21
CA ASP A 79 23.32 35.35 8.27
C ASP A 79 22.82 36.50 7.38
N ILE A 80 21.60 37.01 7.56
CA ILE A 80 21.13 38.26 6.94
C ILE A 80 22.01 39.47 7.34
N THR A 81 22.82 39.34 8.38
CA THR A 81 23.88 40.30 8.70
C THR A 81 24.98 40.41 7.61
N ASN A 82 25.11 39.43 6.70
CA ASN A 82 26.03 39.47 5.54
C ASN A 82 25.46 38.71 4.31
N ILE A 83 24.47 39.32 3.64
CA ILE A 83 23.59 38.81 2.57
C ILE A 83 24.24 37.98 1.44
N LYS A 84 25.53 38.22 1.11
CA LYS A 84 26.21 37.57 -0.03
C LYS A 84 26.61 36.11 0.25
N GLU A 85 27.06 35.81 1.46
CA GLU A 85 27.50 34.47 1.84
C GLU A 85 26.30 33.54 2.07
N ALA A 86 25.28 34.04 2.77
CA ALA A 86 24.00 33.35 3.00
C ALA A 86 23.32 32.86 1.71
N LYS A 87 23.32 33.69 0.66
CA LYS A 87 22.72 33.34 -0.65
C LYS A 87 23.47 32.20 -1.34
N ASN A 88 24.79 32.13 -1.17
CA ASN A 88 25.62 31.11 -1.82
C ASN A 88 25.47 29.75 -1.14
N ASP A 89 25.41 29.73 0.19
CA ASP A 89 25.18 28.51 0.96
C ASP A 89 23.76 27.98 0.80
N LEU A 90 22.74 28.87 0.73
CA LEU A 90 21.38 28.47 0.38
C LEU A 90 21.32 27.77 -0.98
N LYS A 91 21.95 28.35 -2.00
CA LYS A 91 21.96 27.76 -3.35
C LYS A 91 22.61 26.38 -3.32
N LYS A 92 23.70 26.20 -2.57
CA LYS A 92 24.41 24.94 -2.43
C LYS A 92 23.56 23.89 -1.71
N ASN A 93 22.86 24.27 -0.64
CA ASN A 93 21.99 23.38 0.13
C ASN A 93 20.72 23.00 -0.64
N MET A 94 20.11 23.93 -1.39
CA MET A 94 18.96 23.63 -2.25
C MET A 94 19.34 22.71 -3.41
N CYS A 95 20.52 22.89 -4.01
CA CYS A 95 21.01 21.93 -5.01
C CYS A 95 21.20 20.53 -4.41
N LYS A 96 21.79 20.41 -3.21
CA LYS A 96 21.92 19.12 -2.51
C LYS A 96 20.56 18.47 -2.24
N LEU A 97 19.60 19.23 -1.72
CA LEU A 97 18.25 18.75 -1.46
C LEU A 97 17.58 18.25 -2.76
N GLN A 98 17.73 19.00 -3.85
CA GLN A 98 17.19 18.60 -5.15
C GLN A 98 17.81 17.30 -5.66
N THR A 99 19.11 17.08 -5.46
CA THR A 99 19.78 15.82 -5.81
C THR A 99 19.22 14.67 -4.98
N GLN A 100 19.11 14.85 -3.66
CA GLN A 100 18.57 13.82 -2.76
C GLN A 100 17.13 13.46 -3.11
N ILE A 101 16.27 14.44 -3.42
CA ILE A 101 14.89 14.21 -3.86
C ILE A 101 14.86 13.42 -5.17
N ASN A 102 15.74 13.74 -6.13
CA ASN A 102 15.79 13.04 -7.41
C ASN A 102 16.26 11.60 -7.26
N ASP A 103 17.19 11.31 -6.36
CA ASP A 103 17.64 9.96 -6.09
C ASP A 103 16.58 9.14 -5.36
N LEU A 104 15.91 9.74 -4.36
CA LEU A 104 14.75 9.13 -3.71
C LEU A 104 13.65 8.78 -4.72
N LYS A 105 13.37 9.68 -5.68
CA LYS A 105 12.40 9.45 -6.76
C LYS A 105 12.78 8.28 -7.66
N LYS A 106 14.08 8.07 -7.93
CA LYS A 106 14.56 6.91 -8.70
C LYS A 106 14.42 5.62 -7.90
N GLU A 107 14.70 5.65 -6.59
CA GLU A 107 14.53 4.47 -5.73
C GLU A 107 13.06 4.08 -5.59
N ILE A 108 12.16 5.05 -5.41
CA ILE A 108 10.71 4.82 -5.42
C ILE A 108 10.27 4.18 -6.74
N LYS A 109 10.76 4.67 -7.90
CA LYS A 109 10.48 4.04 -9.20
C LYS A 109 10.99 2.61 -9.35
N LYS A 110 12.07 2.24 -8.64
CA LYS A 110 12.57 0.84 -8.62
C LYS A 110 11.72 -0.06 -7.71
N LEU A 111 11.10 0.53 -6.70
CA LEU A 111 10.20 -0.13 -5.76
C LEU A 111 8.74 -0.14 -6.24
N GLU A 112 8.40 0.67 -7.25
CA GLU A 112 7.16 0.52 -8.02
C GLU A 112 7.14 -0.88 -8.64
N ILE A 113 6.39 -1.77 -8.01
CA ILE A 113 6.01 -3.04 -8.62
C ILE A 113 5.17 -2.67 -9.83
N ASP A 114 5.67 -2.96 -11.03
CA ASP A 114 4.83 -2.97 -12.23
C ASP A 114 3.81 -4.08 -12.04
N ILE A 115 2.65 -3.71 -11.48
CA ILE A 115 1.50 -4.59 -11.39
C ILE A 115 0.96 -4.66 -12.82
N GLY A 116 1.64 -5.46 -13.67
CA GLY A 116 1.21 -5.89 -15.01
C GLY A 116 -0.03 -6.78 -14.93
N VAL A 117 -0.98 -6.42 -14.07
CA VAL A 117 -2.32 -6.95 -14.06
C VAL A 117 -3.06 -6.14 -15.11
N ASN A 118 -3.36 -6.79 -16.24
CA ASN A 118 -4.36 -6.30 -17.18
C ASN A 118 -5.58 -5.87 -16.37
N HIS A 119 -5.82 -4.56 -16.29
CA HIS A 119 -7.02 -4.03 -15.71
C HIS A 119 -8.16 -4.53 -16.59
N THR A 120 -8.81 -5.63 -16.20
CA THR A 120 -10.02 -6.05 -16.90
C THR A 120 -11.01 -4.93 -16.69
N LYS A 121 -11.40 -4.28 -17.79
CA LYS A 121 -12.39 -3.19 -17.80
C LYS A 121 -13.50 -3.57 -16.82
N THR A 122 -13.73 -2.70 -15.84
CA THR A 122 -14.95 -2.73 -15.04
C THR A 122 -16.11 -2.84 -16.03
N PRO A 123 -16.96 -3.89 -15.97
CA PRO A 123 -18.07 -4.01 -16.91
C PRO A 123 -18.98 -2.79 -16.77
N SER A 124 -18.87 -1.86 -17.72
CA SER A 124 -19.64 -0.62 -17.77
C SER A 124 -20.96 -0.84 -18.52
N GLU A 125 -21.62 -1.98 -18.30
CA GLU A 125 -22.88 -2.32 -18.97
C GLU A 125 -23.80 -3.12 -18.04
N PHE A 126 -24.24 -2.52 -16.92
CA PHE A 126 -25.52 -2.88 -16.28
C PHE A 126 -26.19 -1.66 -15.62
N LEU A 127 -25.81 -0.44 -16.02
CA LEU A 127 -26.39 0.81 -15.48
C LEU A 127 -27.25 1.59 -16.47
N ASN A 128 -27.84 0.93 -17.47
CA ASN A 128 -28.94 1.51 -18.25
C ASN A 128 -30.04 0.46 -18.40
N LYS A 129 -31.02 0.51 -17.49
CA LYS A 129 -32.48 0.50 -17.75
C LYS A 129 -32.90 -0.34 -18.97
N GLU A 130 -33.65 -1.44 -18.85
CA GLU A 130 -34.97 -1.51 -18.21
C GLU A 130 -35.71 -0.16 -18.21
N GLU A 131 -35.74 0.50 -19.37
CA GLU A 131 -36.77 1.45 -19.77
C GLU A 131 -37.03 1.15 -21.24
N ASN A 132 -37.91 0.18 -21.47
CA ASN A 132 -38.93 0.15 -22.52
C ASN A 132 -39.69 -1.16 -22.34
N GLY A 133 -40.86 -1.04 -21.68
CA GLY A 133 -41.95 -1.98 -21.90
C GLY A 133 -42.51 -1.84 -23.31
#